data_AF-A0A0V0SR73-F1
#
_entry.id   AF-A0A0V0SR73-F1
#
_cell.length_a   1.000
_cell.length_b   1.000
_cell.length_c   1.000
_cell.angle_alpha   90.00
_cell.angle_beta   90.00
_cell.angle_gamma   90.00
#
_symmetry.space_group_name_H-M   'P 1'
#
loop_
_entity.id
_entity.type
_entity.pdbx_description
1 polymer ?
#
loop_
_entity_poly.entity_id
_entity_poly.type
_entity_poly.pdbx_seq_one_letter_code
_entity_poly.pdbx_strand_id
1 'polypeptide(L)' 'LGRRAGVSERDLVTRFIGGVTSKEVYRAIRLQEPLTLAEARKLATRIIQVEDGYQEKPQPRAGVAKTE' A
#
# COMPACT_ATOMS: atom_id res chain seq x y z
N LEU A 1 -18.31 28.88 0.82
CA LEU A 1 -18.95 27.59 1.19
C LEU A 1 -18.06 26.45 0.71
N GLY A 2 -17.18 25.95 1.58
CA GLY A 2 -16.25 24.88 1.26
C GLY A 2 -17.01 23.57 1.09
N ARG A 3 -17.03 23.04 -0.13
CA ARG A 3 -17.56 21.70 -0.43
C ARG A 3 -16.63 20.68 0.21
N ARG A 4 -16.88 20.31 1.48
CA ARG A 4 -16.53 18.96 1.92
C ARG A 4 -17.46 18.02 1.17
N ALA A 5 -17.06 17.64 -0.04
CA ALA A 5 -17.71 16.54 -0.74
C ALA A 5 -17.45 15.32 0.15
N GLY A 6 -18.47 14.84 0.84
CA GLY A 6 -18.44 13.55 1.51
C GLY A 6 -18.32 12.48 0.44
N VAL A 7 -17.10 12.26 -0.06
CA VAL A 7 -16.79 11.13 -0.93
C VAL A 7 -16.87 9.87 -0.08
N SER A 8 -17.64 8.90 -0.55
CA SER A 8 -17.75 7.61 0.12
C SER A 8 -16.43 6.85 -0.01
N GLU A 9 -16.16 5.95 0.94
CA GLU A 9 -15.00 5.07 0.88
C GLU A 9 -14.92 4.31 -0.46
N ARG A 10 -16.08 3.94 -1.03
CA ARG A 10 -16.15 3.30 -2.35
C ARG A 10 -15.67 4.20 -3.49
N ASP A 11 -15.98 5.49 -3.47
CA ASP A 11 -15.46 6.44 -4.47
C ASP A 11 -13.93 6.55 -4.35
N LEU A 12 -13.42 6.59 -3.11
CA LEU A 12 -11.99 6.64 -2.84
C LEU A 12 -11.27 5.37 -3.34
N VAL A 13 -11.83 4.19 -3.09
CA VAL A 13 -11.30 2.91 -3.59
C VAL A 13 -11.33 2.89 -5.12
N THR A 14 -12.41 3.36 -5.75
CA THR A 14 -12.52 3.40 -7.21
C THR A 14 -11.47 4.30 -7.84
N ARG A 15 -11.26 5.51 -7.30
CA ARG A 15 -10.18 6.40 -7.76
C ARG A 15 -8.80 5.80 -7.56
N PHE A 16 -8.58 5.13 -6.43
CA PHE A 16 -7.32 4.48 -6.14
C PHE A 16 -7.02 3.38 -7.18
N ILE A 17 -7.97 2.49 -7.46
CA ILE A 17 -7.84 1.45 -8.48
C ILE A 17 -7.56 2.05 -9.86
N GLY A 18 -8.24 3.14 -10.21
CA GLY A 18 -8.04 3.83 -11.49
C GLY A 18 -6.64 4.43 -11.67
N GLY A 19 -5.92 4.72 -10.57
CA GLY A 19 -4.54 5.23 -10.60
C GLY A 19 -3.45 4.17 -10.48
N VAL A 20 -3.81 2.90 -10.26
CA VAL A 20 -2.84 1.81 -10.10
C VAL A 20 -2.30 1.34 -11.45
N THR A 21 -0.97 1.29 -11.58
CA THR A 21 -0.29 0.77 -12.79
C THR A 21 -0.03 -0.74 -12.73
N SER A 22 0.06 -1.33 -11.53
CA SER A 22 0.30 -2.76 -11.35
C SER A 22 -0.97 -3.59 -11.60
N LYS A 23 -0.90 -4.51 -12.57
CA LYS A 23 -2.00 -5.43 -12.89
C LYS A 23 -2.30 -6.40 -11.74
N GLU A 24 -1.29 -6.78 -10.96
CA GLU A 24 -1.42 -7.62 -9.77
C GLU A 24 -2.29 -6.93 -8.72
N VAL A 25 -1.95 -5.67 -8.42
CA VAL A 25 -2.66 -4.84 -7.44
C VAL A 25 -4.09 -4.56 -7.90
N TYR A 26 -4.28 -4.20 -9.17
CA TYR A 26 -5.62 -4.01 -9.74
C TYR A 26 -6.50 -5.25 -9.59
N ARG A 27 -5.97 -6.43 -9.93
CA ARG A 27 -6.71 -7.71 -9.81
C ARG A 27 -7.06 -8.03 -8.36
N ALA A 28 -6.11 -7.87 -7.45
CA ALA A 28 -6.33 -8.19 -6.04
C ALA A 28 -7.37 -7.29 -5.38
N ILE A 29 -7.37 -5.99 -5.68
CA ILE A 29 -8.37 -5.07 -5.15
C ILE A 29 -9.75 -5.37 -5.75
N ARG A 30 -9.84 -5.70 -7.05
CA ARG A 30 -11.11 -6.11 -7.66
C ARG A 30 -11.65 -7.45 -7.12
N LEU A 31 -10.77 -8.36 -6.72
CA LEU A 31 -11.16 -9.67 -6.19
C LEU A 31 -11.58 -9.60 -4.72
N GLN A 32 -10.88 -8.79 -3.91
CA GLN A 32 -11.17 -8.67 -2.48
C GLN A 32 -12.24 -7.62 -2.17
N GLU A 33 -12.53 -6.72 -3.11
CA GLU A 33 -13.53 -5.65 -2.97
C GLU A 33 -13.46 -4.92 -1.61
N PRO A 34 -12.30 -4.36 -1.24
CA PRO A 34 -12.10 -3.74 0.07
C PRO A 34 -13.09 -2.60 0.30
N LEU A 35 -13.63 -2.55 1.51
CA LEU A 35 -14.67 -1.60 1.91
C LEU A 35 -14.10 -0.19 2.14
N THR A 36 -12.79 -0.10 2.37
CA THR A 36 -12.09 1.15 2.70
C THR A 36 -10.85 1.36 1.85
N LEU A 37 -10.47 2.63 1.67
CA LEU A 37 -9.23 2.98 0.98
C LEU A 37 -8.00 2.44 1.72
N ALA A 38 -8.06 2.39 3.05
CA ALA A 38 -6.97 1.89 3.88
C ALA A 38 -6.66 0.41 3.60
N GLU A 39 -7.70 -0.42 3.46
CA GLU A 39 -7.53 -1.83 3.10
C GLU A 39 -6.97 -1.99 1.69
N ALA A 40 -7.50 -1.23 0.71
CA ALA A 40 -6.98 -1.25 -0.65
C ALA A 40 -5.48 -0.90 -0.71
N ARG A 41 -5.04 0.11 0.06
CA ARG A 41 -3.62 0.48 0.18
C ARG A 41 -2.78 -0.61 0.86
N LYS A 42 -3.31 -1.25 1.90
CA LYS A 42 -2.62 -2.35 2.59
C LYS A 42 -2.41 -3.54 1.64
N LEU A 43 -3.40 -3.88 0.83
CA LEU A 43 -3.29 -4.93 -0.19
C LEU A 43 -2.24 -4.57 -1.25
N ALA A 44 -2.28 -3.35 -1.79
CA ALA A 44 -1.28 -2.88 -2.73
C ALA A 44 0.14 -2.97 -2.16
N THR A 45 0.33 -2.50 -0.93
CA THR A 45 1.65 -2.52 -0.26
C THR A 45 2.13 -3.95 -0.02
N ARG A 46 1.24 -4.87 0.38
CA ARG A 46 1.60 -6.28 0.57
C ARG A 46 2.03 -6.94 -0.74
N ILE A 47 1.32 -6.67 -1.83
CA ILE A 47 1.62 -7.23 -3.15
C ILE A 47 2.96 -6.70 -3.67
N ILE A 48 3.18 -5.40 -3.56
CA ILE A 48 4.46 -4.78 -3.95
C ILE A 48 5.60 -5.36 -3.11
N GLN A 49 5.42 -5.51 -1.79
CA GLN A 49 6.45 -6.13 -0.93
C GLN A 49 6.73 -7.60 -1.27
N VAL A 50 5.70 -8.36 -1.64
CA VAL A 50 5.87 -9.76 -2.08
C VAL A 50 6.61 -9.82 -3.42
N GLU A 51 6.29 -8.94 -4.36
CA GLU A 51 6.92 -8.88 -5.68
C GLU A 51 8.38 -8.43 -5.60
N ASP A 52 8.68 -7.44 -4.76
CA ASP A 52 10.03 -6.87 -4.64
C ASP A 52 10.93 -7.62 -3.63
N GLY A 53 10.39 -8.59 -2.89
CA GLY A 53 11.16 -9.41 -1.95
C GLY A 53 11.85 -8.61 -0.83
N TYR A 54 11.46 -7.35 -0.60
CA TYR A 54 11.97 -6.55 0.52
C TYR A 54 11.51 -7.17 1.84
N GLN A 55 12.32 -8.09 2.35
CA GLN A 55 12.64 -8.09 3.77
C GLN A 55 13.02 -6.64 4.10
N GLU A 56 12.32 -6.00 5.05
CA GLU A 56 12.97 -4.96 5.84
C GLU A 56 14.31 -5.54 6.25
N LYS A 57 15.42 -5.15 5.61
CA LYS A 57 16.74 -5.44 6.14
C LYS A 57 16.67 -4.93 7.57
N PRO A 58 16.76 -5.78 8.61
CA PRO A 58 17.01 -5.27 9.94
C PRO A 58 18.29 -4.47 9.76
N GLN A 59 18.26 -3.16 9.98
CA GLN A 59 19.47 -2.36 9.99
C GLN A 59 20.48 -3.13 10.82
N PRO A 60 21.60 -3.62 10.28
CA PRO A 60 22.72 -3.93 11.13
C PRO A 60 23.14 -2.56 11.63
N ARG A 61 22.73 -2.22 12.85
CA ARG A 61 23.44 -1.19 13.61
C ARG A 61 24.85 -1.72 13.70
N ALA A 62 25.69 -1.30 12.75
CA ALA A 62 27.08 -1.66 12.68
C ALA A 62 27.65 -1.38 14.07
N GLY A 63 28.04 -2.45 14.76
CA GLY A 63 28.67 -2.36 16.06
C GLY A 63 29.92 -1.51 15.89
N VAL A 64 29.85 -0.24 16.31
CA VAL A 64 31.04 0.54 16.59
C VAL A 64 31.36 0.27 18.06
N ALA A 65 31.97 -0.89 18.31
CA ALA A 65 32.90 -1.03 19.42
C ALA A 65 34.28 -1.06 18.76
N LYS A 66 34.90 0.12 18.72
CA LYS A 66 36.30 0.25 18.30
C LYS A 66 37.15 -0.56 19.26
N THR A 67 37.99 -1.41 18.70
CA THR A 67 39.19 -1.92 19.36
C THR A 67 40.14 -0.75 19.57
N GLU A 68 40.40 -0.39 20.83
CA GLU A 68 41.70 -0.08 21.45
C GLU A 68 41.48 0.65 22.78
#